data_AF-F9VVF0-F1
#
_entry.id   AF-F9VVF0-F1
#
_cell.length_a   1.000
_cell.length_b   1.000
_cell.length_c   1.000
_cell.angle_alpha   90.00
_cell.angle_beta   90.00
_cell.angle_gamma   90.00
#
_symmetry.space_group_name_H-M   'P 1'
#
loop_
_entity.id
_entity.type
_entity.pdbx_description
1 polymer ?
#
loop_
_entity_poly.entity_id
_entity_poly.type
_entity_poly.pdbx_seq_one_letter_code
_entity_poly.pdbx_strand_id
1 'polypeptide(L)'
;MSAIPLPKATHASSVLTCEECGAEVQVLGLDGPDVAETVEQWNREHARCGSDPTSVAWQDLVQRSEAQLYVDPDDDLTKLSPIPRPSWAPVERDSIRKAVWASAYRSESVAIPLAHNLFSEHRDGSTLPSRFEVAAKRSGLGDDLVGITLCKIIDGEWTWHGTNMTLDEARRLAEVITAACDLAVTP
;
A
#
# COMPACT_ATOMS: atom_id res chain seq x y z
N MET A 1 -13.10 71.56 -26.80
CA MET A 1 -13.21 70.18 -27.33
C MET A 1 -13.03 69.24 -26.15
N SER A 2 -14.12 68.76 -25.54
CA SER A 2 -14.03 67.79 -24.44
C SER A 2 -13.94 66.38 -25.02
N ALA A 3 -12.91 65.65 -24.61
CA ALA A 3 -12.70 64.26 -24.99
C ALA A 3 -13.84 63.39 -24.44
N ILE A 4 -14.43 62.57 -25.30
CA ILE A 4 -15.38 61.53 -24.93
C ILE A 4 -14.58 60.43 -24.23
N PRO A 5 -14.84 60.10 -22.95
CA PRO A 5 -14.14 59.00 -22.29
C PRO A 5 -14.56 57.68 -22.95
N LEU A 6 -13.58 56.87 -23.34
CA LEU A 6 -13.78 55.50 -23.83
C LEU A 6 -14.51 54.67 -22.76
N PRO A 7 -15.37 53.71 -23.14
CA PRO A 7 -16.14 52.92 -22.20
C PRO A 7 -15.22 52.15 -21.25
N LYS A 8 -15.62 52.12 -19.97
CA LYS A 8 -14.98 51.39 -18.86
C LYS A 8 -14.65 49.96 -19.32
N ALA A 9 -13.46 49.48 -18.96
CA ALA A 9 -13.00 48.12 -19.23
C ALA A 9 -14.12 47.10 -18.98
N THR A 10 -14.66 46.53 -20.05
CA THR A 10 -15.58 45.39 -19.98
C THR A 10 -14.75 44.14 -19.72
N HIS A 11 -14.70 43.71 -18.47
CA HIS A 11 -14.22 42.38 -18.12
C HIS A 11 -15.34 41.38 -18.42
N ALA A 12 -15.06 40.31 -19.17
CA ALA A 12 -15.99 39.20 -19.32
C ALA A 12 -16.09 38.46 -17.99
N SER A 13 -17.31 38.32 -17.44
CA SER A 13 -17.58 37.52 -16.26
C SER A 13 -18.36 36.27 -16.67
N SER A 14 -17.93 35.10 -16.21
CA SER A 14 -18.72 33.87 -16.34
C SER A 14 -19.40 33.58 -14.99
N VAL A 15 -20.64 33.08 -15.02
CA VAL A 15 -21.37 32.67 -13.81
C VAL A 15 -21.48 31.15 -13.82
N LEU A 16 -21.08 30.50 -12.73
CA LEU A 16 -21.38 29.09 -12.49
C LEU A 16 -22.66 29.02 -11.67
N THR A 17 -23.60 28.17 -12.09
CA THR A 17 -24.88 27.96 -11.39
C THR A 17 -25.02 26.48 -11.09
N CYS A 18 -25.46 26.14 -9.88
CA CYS A 18 -25.83 24.78 -9.52
C CYS A 18 -27.33 24.61 -9.76
N GLU A 19 -27.72 23.73 -10.69
CA GLU A 19 -29.13 23.51 -11.06
C GLU A 19 -29.96 22.92 -9.92
N GLU A 20 -29.31 22.25 -8.96
CA GLU A 20 -29.97 21.54 -7.87
C GLU A 20 -30.24 22.42 -6.65
N CYS A 21 -29.29 23.28 -6.24
CA CYS A 21 -29.46 24.15 -5.07
C CYS A 21 -29.66 25.63 -5.43
N GLY A 22 -29.52 26.01 -6.71
CA GLY A 22 -29.68 27.37 -7.20
C GLY A 22 -28.56 28.34 -6.78
N ALA A 23 -27.47 27.84 -6.20
CA ALA A 23 -26.33 28.68 -5.86
C ALA A 23 -25.63 29.19 -7.13
N GLU A 24 -25.08 30.40 -7.05
CA GLU A 24 -24.34 31.04 -8.14
C GLU A 24 -23.01 31.60 -7.63
N VAL A 25 -21.95 31.50 -8.44
CA VAL A 25 -20.69 32.23 -8.22
C VAL A 25 -20.25 32.92 -9.50
N GLN A 26 -19.82 34.16 -9.37
CA GLN A 26 -19.27 34.94 -10.47
C GLN A 26 -17.75 34.77 -10.52
N VAL A 27 -17.23 34.31 -11.66
CA VAL A 27 -15.80 34.21 -11.92
C VAL A 27 -15.37 35.50 -12.65
N LEU A 28 -14.63 36.36 -11.94
CA LEU A 28 -14.19 37.68 -12.42
C LEU A 28 -12.69 37.72 -12.67
N GLY A 29 -12.27 38.03 -13.90
CA GLY A 29 -10.92 38.55 -14.19
C GLY A 29 -9.74 37.67 -13.76
N LEU A 30 -9.97 36.36 -13.62
CA LEU A 30 -8.95 35.38 -13.27
C LEU A 30 -8.24 34.87 -14.53
N ASP A 31 -6.91 34.80 -14.49
CA ASP A 31 -6.12 34.15 -15.55
C ASP A 31 -6.36 32.62 -15.50
N GLY A 32 -6.13 31.92 -16.62
CA GLY A 32 -6.50 30.50 -16.84
C GLY A 32 -6.37 29.51 -15.66
N PRO A 33 -5.27 29.48 -14.87
CA PRO A 33 -5.14 28.56 -13.74
C PRO A 33 -6.11 28.83 -12.57
N ASP A 34 -6.39 30.10 -12.25
CA ASP A 34 -7.26 30.47 -11.13
C ASP A 34 -8.74 30.17 -11.44
N VAL A 35 -9.11 30.24 -12.73
CA VAL A 35 -10.44 29.80 -13.20
C VAL A 35 -10.61 28.30 -13.02
N ALA A 36 -9.59 27.50 -13.36
CA ALA A 36 -9.65 26.06 -13.23
C ALA A 36 -9.79 25.62 -11.76
N GLU A 37 -9.04 26.24 -10.86
CA GLU A 37 -9.14 25.98 -9.42
C GLU A 37 -10.52 26.38 -8.87
N THR A 38 -11.05 27.53 -9.29
CA THR A 38 -12.39 28.00 -8.91
C THR A 38 -13.49 27.04 -9.39
N VAL A 39 -13.39 26.55 -10.63
CA VAL A 39 -14.33 25.56 -11.18
C VAL A 39 -14.21 24.22 -10.45
N GLU A 40 -13.00 23.78 -10.13
CA GLU A 40 -12.80 22.53 -9.40
C GLU A 40 -13.33 22.63 -7.97
N GLN A 41 -13.09 23.75 -7.28
CA GLN A 41 -13.67 24.01 -5.97
C GLN A 41 -15.20 24.06 -6.01
N TRP A 42 -15.77 24.78 -6.98
CA TRP A 42 -17.22 24.82 -7.19
C TRP A 42 -17.80 23.41 -7.39
N ASN A 43 -17.18 22.62 -8.26
CA ASN A 43 -17.62 21.24 -8.52
C ASN A 43 -17.49 20.37 -7.26
N ARG A 44 -16.46 20.56 -6.42
CA ARG A 44 -16.34 19.83 -5.14
C ARG A 44 -17.43 20.22 -4.14
N GLU A 45 -17.73 21.50 -4.01
CA GLU A 45 -18.75 22.02 -3.09
C GLU A 45 -20.17 21.59 -3.50
N HIS A 46 -20.42 21.49 -4.80
CA HIS A 46 -21.72 21.14 -5.37
C HIS A 46 -21.85 19.69 -5.85
N ALA A 47 -20.81 18.86 -5.72
CA ALA A 47 -20.79 17.46 -6.16
C ALA A 47 -21.94 16.60 -5.61
N ARG A 48 -22.53 17.05 -4.49
CA ARG A 48 -23.56 16.33 -3.75
C ARG A 48 -24.93 17.02 -3.74
N CYS A 49 -25.07 18.15 -4.44
CA CYS A 49 -26.37 18.78 -4.59
C CYS A 49 -27.31 17.83 -5.37
N GLY A 50 -28.59 17.77 -4.98
CA GLY A 50 -29.58 16.86 -5.57
C GLY A 50 -29.47 15.38 -5.11
N SER A 51 -28.40 15.01 -4.40
CA SER A 51 -28.28 13.67 -3.81
C SER A 51 -29.21 13.52 -2.61
N ASP A 52 -29.81 12.34 -2.44
CA ASP A 52 -30.63 12.08 -1.27
C ASP A 52 -29.75 12.05 0.01
N PRO A 53 -30.29 12.44 1.18
CA PRO A 53 -29.52 12.54 2.42
C PRO A 53 -28.86 11.22 2.86
N THR A 54 -29.45 10.07 2.52
CA THR A 54 -28.91 8.75 2.87
C THR A 54 -27.68 8.43 2.03
N SER A 55 -27.72 8.74 0.73
CA SER A 55 -26.57 8.59 -0.16
C SER A 55 -25.40 9.48 0.25
N VAL A 56 -25.67 10.75 0.60
CA VAL A 56 -24.63 11.66 1.12
C VAL A 56 -24.01 11.12 2.41
N ALA A 57 -24.85 10.67 3.35
CA ALA A 57 -24.38 10.08 4.60
C ALA A 57 -23.54 8.81 4.35
N TRP A 58 -23.91 7.97 3.39
CA TRP A 58 -23.16 6.78 3.00
C TRP A 58 -21.81 7.14 2.36
N GLN A 59 -21.77 8.10 1.43
CA GLN A 59 -20.53 8.58 0.82
C GLN A 59 -19.58 9.20 1.84
N ASP A 60 -20.11 9.92 2.83
CA ASP A 60 -19.31 10.43 3.96
C ASP A 60 -18.75 9.32 4.84
N LEU A 61 -19.47 8.22 5.00
CA LEU A 61 -18.95 7.04 5.70
C LEU A 61 -17.83 6.38 4.88
N VAL A 62 -18.01 6.22 3.57
CA VAL A 62 -17.00 5.67 2.66
C VAL A 62 -15.74 6.54 2.70
N GLN A 63 -15.84 7.84 2.48
CA GLN A 63 -14.69 8.76 2.45
C GLN A 63 -13.95 8.81 3.80
N ARG A 64 -14.67 8.79 4.94
CA ARG A 64 -14.05 8.68 6.27
C ARG A 64 -13.38 7.33 6.48
N SER A 65 -13.98 6.24 6.00
CA SER A 65 -13.39 4.90 6.10
C SER A 65 -12.13 4.78 5.25
N GLU A 66 -12.13 5.33 4.03
CA GLU A 66 -10.95 5.35 3.15
C GLU A 66 -9.82 6.20 3.76
N ALA A 67 -10.14 7.37 4.33
CA ALA A 67 -9.16 8.19 5.04
C ALA A 67 -8.57 7.50 6.29
N GLN A 68 -9.30 6.56 6.90
CA GLN A 68 -8.80 5.74 8.02
C GLN A 68 -8.00 4.51 7.56
N LEU A 69 -8.15 4.08 6.30
CA LEU A 69 -7.41 2.96 5.72
C LEU A 69 -6.01 3.37 5.24
N TYR A 70 -5.82 4.64 4.91
CA TYR A 70 -4.53 5.20 4.50
C TYR A 70 -3.86 5.94 5.65
N VAL A 71 -3.33 5.19 6.62
CA VAL A 71 -2.23 5.71 7.43
C VAL A 71 -1.00 5.63 6.53
N ASP A 72 -0.49 6.77 6.07
CA ASP A 72 0.87 6.86 5.55
C ASP A 72 1.79 6.59 6.74
N PRO A 73 2.29 5.36 6.88
CA PRO A 73 3.04 5.03 8.06
C PRO A 73 4.42 5.66 7.86
N ASP A 74 4.80 6.62 8.72
CA ASP A 74 6.16 7.16 8.80
C ASP A 74 7.18 6.07 9.25
N ASP A 75 7.17 4.91 8.59
CA ASP A 75 7.87 3.68 8.95
C ASP A 75 7.68 3.23 10.41
N ASP A 76 6.52 3.54 11.01
CA ASP A 76 6.19 3.11 12.36
C ASP A 76 5.00 2.14 12.39
N LEU A 77 5.30 0.85 12.54
CA LEU A 77 4.29 -0.19 12.61
C LEU A 77 3.40 -0.07 13.85
N THR A 78 3.86 0.57 14.93
CA THR A 78 3.05 0.75 16.15
C THR A 78 1.85 1.68 15.92
N LYS A 79 1.92 2.56 14.90
CA LYS A 79 0.79 3.40 14.47
C LYS A 79 -0.28 2.62 13.71
N LEU A 80 0.11 1.52 13.06
CA LEU A 80 -0.78 0.64 12.28
C LEU A 80 -1.30 -0.56 13.07
N SER A 81 -0.53 -1.00 14.06
CA SER A 81 -0.72 -2.26 14.75
C SER A 81 -0.97 -2.03 16.23
N PRO A 82 -2.17 -2.33 16.76
CA PRO A 82 -2.50 -2.12 18.18
C PRO A 82 -1.83 -3.13 19.12
N ILE A 83 -1.01 -4.05 18.59
CA ILE A 83 -0.41 -5.15 19.34
C ILE A 83 0.99 -4.76 19.86
N PRO A 84 1.39 -5.23 21.06
CA PRO A 84 2.73 -4.98 21.57
C PRO A 84 3.82 -5.59 20.67
N ARG A 85 4.90 -4.82 20.47
CA ARG A 85 6.10 -5.26 19.76
C ARG A 85 6.73 -6.48 20.46
N PRO A 86 7.00 -7.59 19.74
CA PRO A 86 7.77 -8.70 20.30
C PRO A 86 9.23 -8.31 20.55
N SER A 87 9.83 -8.82 21.65
CA SER A 87 11.23 -8.53 22.01
C SER A 87 12.26 -9.07 21.01
N TRP A 88 11.88 -10.07 20.20
CA TRP A 88 12.73 -10.66 19.16
C TRP A 88 12.73 -9.89 17.85
N ALA A 89 11.85 -8.89 17.68
CA ALA A 89 11.67 -8.17 16.43
C ALA A 89 12.52 -6.88 16.38
N PRO A 90 13.66 -6.86 15.68
CA PRO A 90 14.39 -5.61 15.41
C PRO A 90 13.55 -4.61 14.61
N VAL A 91 13.67 -3.32 14.92
CA VAL A 91 12.88 -2.22 14.30
C VAL A 91 13.14 -2.15 12.79
N GLU A 92 14.39 -2.29 12.39
CA GLU A 92 14.86 -2.22 11.01
C GLU A 92 14.37 -3.36 10.12
N ARG A 93 13.70 -4.39 10.67
CA ARG A 93 13.14 -5.52 9.91
C ARG A 93 11.63 -5.47 9.78
N ASP A 94 10.97 -4.48 10.36
CA ASP A 94 9.54 -4.31 10.23
C ASP A 94 9.15 -4.18 8.76
N SER A 95 8.16 -4.97 8.37
CA SER A 95 7.57 -4.84 7.04
C SER A 95 6.34 -3.98 7.18
N ILE A 96 6.43 -2.75 6.71
CA ILE A 96 5.32 -1.80 6.74
C ILE A 96 4.77 -1.69 5.31
N ARG A 97 3.47 -1.95 5.19
CA ARG A 97 2.73 -1.95 3.92
C ARG A 97 1.46 -1.13 4.06
N LYS A 98 0.83 -0.83 2.92
CA LYS A 98 -0.42 -0.05 2.83
C LYS A 98 -1.62 -0.68 3.57
N ALA A 99 -1.52 -1.92 4.05
CA ALA A 99 -2.60 -2.59 4.76
C ALA A 99 -2.07 -3.34 5.98
N VAL A 100 -2.85 -3.29 7.08
CA VAL A 100 -2.51 -3.92 8.37
C VAL A 100 -2.18 -5.41 8.23
N TRP A 101 -2.91 -6.15 7.40
CA TRP A 101 -2.69 -7.59 7.16
C TRP A 101 -1.38 -7.89 6.40
N ALA A 102 -0.88 -6.92 5.63
CA ALA A 102 0.37 -7.04 4.88
C ALA A 102 1.58 -6.51 5.66
N SER A 103 1.33 -5.94 6.85
CA SER A 103 2.35 -5.40 7.73
C SER A 103 2.69 -6.39 8.85
N ALA A 104 3.96 -6.46 9.25
CA ALA A 104 4.40 -7.42 10.27
C ALA A 104 5.71 -7.01 10.96
N TYR A 105 5.80 -7.32 12.25
CA TYR A 105 7.09 -7.40 12.96
C TYR A 105 7.84 -8.64 12.45
N ARG A 106 9.14 -8.52 12.18
CA ARG A 106 9.97 -9.65 11.71
C ARG A 106 11.24 -9.81 12.53
N SER A 107 11.67 -11.05 12.73
CA SER A 107 12.99 -11.35 13.26
C SER A 107 14.07 -11.12 12.19
N GLU A 108 15.33 -11.20 12.59
CA GLU A 108 16.40 -11.52 11.65
C GLU A 108 16.10 -12.86 10.95
N SER A 109 16.44 -12.97 9.66
CA SER A 109 16.25 -14.20 8.91
C SER A 109 17.49 -15.10 8.97
N VAL A 110 17.27 -16.40 9.08
CA VAL A 110 18.32 -17.40 8.87
C VAL A 110 18.29 -17.82 7.41
N ALA A 111 19.43 -17.69 6.73
CA ALA A 111 19.60 -18.06 5.33
C ALA A 111 20.25 -19.44 5.19
N ILE A 112 19.63 -20.32 4.41
CA ILE A 112 20.11 -21.66 4.07
C ILE A 112 20.44 -21.68 2.57
N PRO A 113 21.73 -21.75 2.17
CA PRO A 113 22.10 -21.79 0.76
C PRO A 113 21.66 -23.10 0.11
N LEU A 114 21.23 -23.03 -1.15
CA LEU A 114 20.78 -24.17 -1.95
C LEU A 114 21.79 -24.44 -3.07
N ALA A 115 22.55 -25.52 -2.95
CA ALA A 115 23.53 -25.93 -3.96
C ALA A 115 22.94 -26.73 -5.12
N HIS A 116 21.75 -27.32 -4.94
CA HIS A 116 21.14 -28.26 -5.89
C HIS A 116 19.78 -27.77 -6.40
N ASN A 117 19.64 -26.48 -6.69
CA ASN A 117 18.41 -25.91 -7.22
C ASN A 117 18.34 -26.14 -8.75
N LEU A 118 17.24 -26.76 -9.21
CA LEU A 118 17.00 -27.14 -10.62
C LEU A 118 16.85 -25.96 -11.59
N PHE A 119 16.87 -24.72 -11.10
CA PHE A 119 16.64 -23.51 -11.89
C PHE A 119 17.72 -22.43 -11.72
N SER A 120 18.92 -22.82 -11.26
CA SER A 120 20.02 -21.90 -10.99
C SER A 120 21.25 -22.08 -11.89
N GLU A 121 21.16 -22.89 -12.95
CA GLU A 121 22.28 -23.02 -13.90
C GLU A 121 22.32 -21.85 -14.88
N HIS A 122 23.42 -21.11 -14.90
CA HIS A 122 23.79 -20.27 -16.03
C HIS A 122 24.16 -21.15 -17.23
N ARG A 123 24.08 -20.56 -18.44
CA ARG A 123 24.53 -21.20 -19.70
C ARG A 123 26.00 -21.62 -19.70
N ASP A 124 26.81 -21.09 -18.79
CA ASP A 124 28.24 -21.42 -18.63
C ASP A 124 28.52 -22.52 -17.60
N GLY A 125 27.47 -23.09 -16.98
CA GLY A 125 27.60 -24.12 -15.94
C GLY A 125 27.83 -23.58 -14.54
N SER A 126 27.84 -22.25 -14.32
CA SER A 126 27.88 -21.68 -12.97
C SER A 126 26.51 -21.76 -12.28
N THR A 127 26.51 -22.06 -10.99
CA THR A 127 25.30 -22.07 -10.16
C THR A 127 25.06 -20.68 -9.57
N LEU A 128 23.91 -20.09 -9.85
CA LEU A 128 23.47 -18.86 -9.21
C LEU A 128 23.14 -19.10 -7.73
N PRO A 129 23.55 -18.20 -6.82
CA PRO A 129 23.23 -18.34 -5.41
C PRO A 129 21.71 -18.29 -5.23
N SER A 130 21.15 -19.36 -4.65
CA SER A 130 19.78 -19.37 -4.15
C SER A 130 19.78 -19.78 -2.69
N ARG A 131 18.79 -19.30 -1.93
CA ARG A 131 18.69 -19.58 -0.50
C ARG A 131 17.25 -19.59 -0.03
N PHE A 132 16.94 -20.42 0.96
CA PHE A 132 15.76 -20.21 1.79
C PHE A 132 16.09 -19.28 2.93
N GLU A 133 15.22 -18.31 3.18
CA GLU A 133 15.24 -17.47 4.37
C GLU A 133 14.06 -17.85 5.25
N VAL A 134 14.33 -18.10 6.53
CA VAL A 134 13.32 -18.41 7.54
C VAL A 134 13.33 -17.32 8.60
N ALA A 135 12.15 -16.79 8.95
CA ALA A 135 12.00 -15.76 9.98
C ALA A 135 10.70 -15.94 10.78
N ALA A 136 10.75 -15.55 12.06
CA ALA A 136 9.56 -15.36 12.87
C ALA A 136 8.87 -14.06 12.48
N LYS A 137 7.53 -14.07 12.49
CA LYS A 137 6.70 -12.92 12.13
C LYS A 137 5.51 -12.80 13.06
N ARG A 138 5.10 -11.56 13.31
CA ARG A 138 3.80 -11.25 13.90
C ARG A 138 3.06 -10.30 12.97
N SER A 139 1.92 -10.72 12.43
CA SER A 139 1.12 -9.91 11.53
C SER A 139 0.56 -8.69 12.27
N GLY A 140 0.17 -7.64 11.54
CA GLY A 140 -0.53 -6.49 12.12
C GLY A 140 -1.89 -6.83 12.75
N LEU A 141 -2.40 -8.06 12.51
CA LEU A 141 -3.61 -8.59 13.14
C LEU A 141 -3.33 -9.37 14.43
N GLY A 142 -2.07 -9.60 14.79
CA GLY A 142 -1.69 -10.34 16.00
C GLY A 142 -1.35 -11.81 15.79
N ASP A 143 -1.38 -12.32 14.55
CA ASP A 143 -1.06 -13.72 14.27
C ASP A 143 0.45 -13.97 14.35
N ASP A 144 0.84 -15.00 15.11
CA ASP A 144 2.21 -15.50 15.13
C ASP A 144 2.43 -16.47 13.97
N LEU A 145 3.39 -16.12 13.10
CA LEU A 145 3.64 -16.79 11.84
C LEU A 145 5.12 -17.13 11.68
N VAL A 146 5.40 -18.16 10.89
CA VAL A 146 6.73 -18.46 10.35
C VAL A 146 6.72 -18.16 8.86
N GLY A 147 7.61 -17.28 8.42
CA GLY A 147 7.81 -17.02 7.00
C GLY A 147 8.97 -17.81 6.45
N ILE A 148 8.75 -18.51 5.34
CA ILE A 148 9.81 -19.09 4.51
C ILE A 148 9.82 -18.39 3.15
N THR A 149 10.99 -17.94 2.71
CA THR A 149 11.15 -17.22 1.45
C THR A 149 12.31 -17.82 0.65
N LEU A 150 12.04 -18.31 -0.55
CA LEU A 150 13.05 -18.60 -1.56
C LEU A 150 13.52 -17.29 -2.16
N CYS A 151 14.82 -17.04 -2.08
CA CYS A 151 15.51 -15.95 -2.75
C CYS A 151 16.39 -16.56 -3.86
N LYS A 152 16.19 -16.14 -5.11
CA LYS A 152 16.96 -16.59 -6.26
C LYS A 152 17.07 -15.49 -7.31
N ILE A 153 18.01 -15.62 -8.23
CA ILE A 153 18.13 -14.69 -9.36
C ILE A 153 17.28 -15.22 -10.54
N ILE A 154 16.45 -14.35 -11.13
CA ILE A 154 15.66 -14.60 -12.35
C ILE A 154 15.94 -13.43 -13.30
N ASP A 155 16.34 -13.72 -14.54
CA ASP A 155 16.66 -12.71 -15.55
C ASP A 155 17.66 -11.63 -15.09
N GLY A 156 18.60 -12.01 -14.21
CA GLY A 156 19.63 -11.13 -13.66
C GLY A 156 19.20 -10.35 -12.41
N GLU A 157 17.96 -10.51 -11.95
CA GLU A 157 17.42 -9.80 -10.79
C GLU A 157 17.11 -10.75 -9.63
N TRP A 158 17.38 -10.29 -8.40
CA TRP A 158 16.93 -11.01 -7.22
C TRP A 158 15.40 -11.04 -7.18
N THR A 159 14.85 -12.24 -7.01
CA THR A 159 13.42 -12.49 -6.88
C THR A 159 13.16 -13.26 -5.59
N TRP A 160 12.11 -12.88 -4.89
CA TRP A 160 11.68 -13.47 -3.63
C TRP A 160 10.32 -14.12 -3.79
N HIS A 161 10.23 -15.41 -3.50
CA HIS A 161 8.97 -16.15 -3.44
C HIS A 161 8.83 -16.75 -2.06
N GLY A 162 7.78 -16.41 -1.34
CA GLY A 162 7.62 -16.90 0.02
C GLY A 162 6.17 -17.14 0.38
N THR A 163 6.02 -17.86 1.49
CA THR A 163 4.73 -18.06 2.14
C THR A 163 4.88 -17.79 3.64
N ASN A 164 3.76 -17.53 4.29
CA ASN A 164 3.66 -17.46 5.75
C ASN A 164 2.80 -18.64 6.20
N MET A 165 3.18 -19.23 7.32
CA MET A 165 2.51 -20.37 7.93
C MET A 165 2.18 -20.04 9.38
N THR A 166 1.07 -20.57 9.87
CA THR A 166 0.84 -20.66 11.32
C THR A 166 1.93 -21.50 11.99
N LEU A 167 2.07 -21.38 13.31
CA LEU A 167 3.06 -22.17 14.06
C LEU A 167 2.85 -23.69 13.88
N ASP A 168 1.60 -24.15 13.80
CA ASP A 168 1.28 -25.56 13.64
C ASP A 168 1.52 -26.08 12.23
N GLU A 169 1.29 -25.26 11.20
CA GLU A 169 1.69 -25.57 9.82
C GLU A 169 3.21 -25.64 9.69
N ALA A 170 3.94 -24.71 10.30
CA ALA A 170 5.40 -24.69 10.27
C ALA A 170 6.01 -25.90 10.98
N ARG A 171 5.47 -26.30 12.14
CA ARG A 171 5.89 -27.53 12.85
C ARG A 171 5.66 -28.78 12.01
N ARG A 172 4.47 -28.92 11.41
CA ARG A 172 4.16 -30.04 10.51
C ARG A 172 5.08 -30.08 9.30
N LEU A 173 5.39 -28.92 8.70
CA LEU A 173 6.35 -28.85 7.61
C LEU A 173 7.75 -29.32 8.06
N ALA A 174 8.19 -28.90 9.24
CA ALA A 174 9.48 -29.35 9.78
C ALA A 174 9.52 -30.87 9.99
N GLU A 175 8.46 -31.47 10.56
CA GLU A 175 8.33 -32.92 10.71
C GLU A 175 8.39 -33.66 9.37
N VAL A 176 7.68 -33.14 8.35
CA VAL A 176 7.70 -33.71 6.99
C VAL A 176 9.10 -33.63 6.37
N ILE A 177 9.80 -32.50 6.54
CA ILE A 177 11.18 -32.34 6.05
C ILE A 177 12.11 -33.34 6.75
N THR A 178 12.02 -33.47 8.09
CA THR A 178 12.81 -34.44 8.84
C THR A 178 12.55 -35.87 8.37
N ALA A 179 11.29 -36.27 8.26
CA ALA A 179 10.92 -37.60 7.77
C ALA A 179 11.43 -37.86 6.34
N ALA A 180 11.41 -36.86 5.46
CA ALA A 180 11.98 -36.96 4.11
C ALA A 180 13.51 -37.13 4.13
N CYS A 181 14.21 -36.43 5.02
CA CYS A 181 15.65 -36.62 5.22
C CYS A 181 15.98 -38.04 5.68
N ASP A 182 15.23 -38.57 6.65
CA ASP A 182 15.42 -39.93 7.17
C ASP A 182 15.15 -41.00 6.09
N LEU A 183 14.13 -40.79 5.26
CA LEU A 183 13.84 -41.67 4.14
C LEU A 183 14.95 -41.65 3.08
N ALA A 184 15.49 -40.48 2.75
CA ALA A 184 16.51 -40.32 1.72
C ALA A 184 17.86 -41.00 2.06
N VAL A 185 18.13 -41.26 3.35
CA VAL A 185 19.34 -41.96 3.82
C VAL A 185 19.10 -43.45 4.09
N THR A 186 17.87 -43.95 3.89
CA THR A 186 17.56 -45.38 4.03
C THR A 186 18.14 -46.14 2.82
N PRO A 187 18.94 -47.20 3.04
CA PRO A 187 19.68 -47.91 1.99
C PRO A 187 18.79 -48.69 1.01
#